data_AF-A0A7M1S5B4-F1
#
_entry.id   AF-A0A7M1S5B4-F1
#
_cell.length_a   1.000
_cell.length_b   1.000
_cell.length_c   1.000
_cell.angle_alpha   90.00
_cell.angle_beta   90.00
_cell.angle_gamma   90.00
#
_symmetry.space_group_name_H-M   'P 1'
#
loop_
_entity.id
_entity.type
_entity.pdbx_description
1 polymer ?
#
loop_
_entity_poly.entity_id
_entity_poly.type
_entity_poly.pdbx_seq_one_letter_code
_entity_poly.pdbx_strand_id
1 'polypeptide(L)'
;MKQKNLWLLLLSAPVFMACGGGGSTDVQETSNSSSGFSYVLTAWNDLGMHCMDGNDFSVFSVLPPYNNLHAQIKDKNGDLVTSGIILTYEAEQGTDGKWNTSSTDKTNFWDHSKQLFGVVLAQDTGLTGVKTPSKTPQQLTFNTVHQWWEAEGIPITPYNDDGSKNYYPLVKVVAKDSQGNILAEATTVLPVSDEMDCKRCHQSNAPSNDAKPNAGWVNNADPEKDYKFNILRLHDEKHPSAVTDNTAALQAKGYTYDPQGLEATANGGTAILCAACHRSNALPNTGVNNIKAFTASIHGKHAAVIDPLNGLPLDDINNRNACYTCHPGAETKCLRGAMGDAKDTSGNNTMQCQSCHGNMSAVGSTNREGWLHEPNCQACHHDGKRELSAIDPATNTLRNVIDTKFATNIDTPAAGLSLYRFSKGHGSLQCEACHGATHAIYPAHNADNILSDQIQGHAGTIGECSACHNSVPKTVTGGPHGMHPVGQSWVEGHEGAAENNTAQCTVCHGQDYKGSVLSAAWTDRSFSTEWGQKNFAKGHKVSCYDCHNGPNGD
;
A
#
# COMPACT_ATOMS: atom_id res chain seq x y z
N MET A 1 12.75 0.75 -60.44
CA MET A 1 12.95 2.07 -59.79
C MET A 1 11.60 2.63 -59.37
N LYS A 2 11.48 3.08 -58.12
CA LYS A 2 10.44 3.98 -57.56
C LYS A 2 8.96 3.64 -57.77
N GLN A 3 8.31 3.32 -56.63
CA GLN A 3 7.05 3.90 -56.08
C GLN A 3 5.76 3.73 -56.93
N LYS A 4 4.53 3.61 -56.43
CA LYS A 4 3.87 3.85 -55.13
C LYS A 4 2.37 3.45 -55.31
N ASN A 5 1.70 3.13 -54.20
CA ASN A 5 0.34 3.56 -53.81
C ASN A 5 -0.97 3.01 -54.43
N LEU A 6 -1.83 2.61 -53.47
CA LEU A 6 -3.26 2.93 -53.23
C LEU A 6 -4.36 2.58 -54.27
N TRP A 7 -5.50 2.00 -53.81
CA TRP A 7 -6.74 2.68 -53.37
C TRP A 7 -7.90 1.68 -53.14
N LEU A 8 -8.80 2.05 -52.22
CA LEU A 8 -10.13 1.52 -51.89
C LEU A 8 -11.12 1.54 -53.09
N LEU A 9 -12.16 0.67 -53.08
CA LEU A 9 -13.58 1.00 -52.78
C LEU A 9 -14.58 -0.12 -53.22
N LEU A 10 -15.45 -0.51 -52.28
CA LEU A 10 -16.92 -0.73 -52.31
C LEU A 10 -17.64 -1.31 -53.56
N LEU A 11 -18.53 -2.31 -53.35
CA LEU A 11 -19.96 -2.33 -53.81
C LEU A 11 -20.78 -3.57 -53.35
N SER A 12 -21.77 -3.29 -52.49
CA SER A 12 -23.17 -3.79 -52.31
C SER A 12 -23.75 -5.13 -52.88
N ALA A 13 -24.42 -5.85 -51.94
CA ALA A 13 -25.82 -6.39 -51.96
C ALA A 13 -26.20 -7.69 -52.74
N PRO A 14 -27.36 -8.36 -52.50
CA PRO A 14 -28.16 -8.65 -51.27
C PRO A 14 -28.66 -10.13 -51.16
N VAL A 15 -29.65 -10.38 -50.29
CA VAL A 15 -30.68 -11.47 -50.25
C VAL A 15 -30.38 -12.74 -49.41
N PHE A 16 -31.04 -12.91 -48.25
CA PHE A 16 -32.25 -13.75 -48.09
C PHE A 16 -32.75 -13.79 -46.64
N MET A 17 -34.08 -13.81 -46.55
CA MET A 17 -34.94 -13.88 -45.38
C MET A 17 -35.04 -15.33 -44.89
N ALA A 18 -34.88 -15.59 -43.60
CA ALA A 18 -35.36 -16.80 -42.95
C ALA A 18 -35.70 -16.52 -41.48
N CYS A 19 -36.99 -16.58 -41.15
CA CYS A 19 -37.49 -16.76 -39.80
C CYS A 19 -37.18 -18.19 -39.34
N GLY A 20 -36.81 -18.38 -38.07
CA GLY A 20 -36.75 -19.71 -37.48
C GLY A 20 -36.20 -19.75 -36.06
N GLY A 21 -37.12 -19.90 -35.09
CA GLY A 21 -36.97 -20.83 -33.98
C GLY A 21 -36.10 -20.39 -32.80
N GLY A 22 -36.75 -20.10 -31.68
CA GLY A 22 -36.09 -19.94 -30.40
C GLY A 22 -35.35 -21.20 -29.94
N GLY A 23 -34.17 -20.97 -29.43
CA GLY A 23 -33.47 -21.84 -28.50
C GLY A 23 -32.83 -20.91 -27.48
N SER A 24 -33.43 -20.81 -26.31
CA SER A 24 -32.83 -20.21 -25.13
C SER A 24 -31.47 -20.89 -24.93
N THR A 25 -30.42 -20.15 -25.23
CA THR A 25 -29.08 -20.51 -24.77
C THR A 25 -28.95 -19.80 -23.44
N ASP A 26 -29.07 -20.58 -22.36
CA ASP A 26 -28.61 -20.20 -21.04
C ASP A 26 -27.16 -19.71 -21.20
N VAL A 27 -26.96 -18.40 -21.13
CA VAL A 27 -25.65 -17.84 -20.85
C VAL A 27 -25.43 -18.06 -19.37
N GLN A 28 -25.05 -19.29 -19.04
CA GLN A 28 -24.43 -19.62 -17.78
C GLN A 28 -23.26 -18.64 -17.62
N GLU A 29 -23.24 -17.86 -16.54
CA GLU A 29 -22.08 -17.03 -16.18
C GLU A 29 -20.84 -17.92 -16.17
N THR A 30 -20.08 -17.91 -17.25
CA THR A 30 -18.73 -18.43 -17.26
C THR A 30 -17.89 -17.41 -16.54
N SER A 31 -17.96 -17.45 -15.22
CA SER A 31 -16.86 -17.00 -14.37
C SER A 31 -15.64 -17.81 -14.79
N ASN A 32 -14.78 -17.19 -15.58
CA ASN A 32 -13.44 -17.72 -15.79
C ASN A 32 -12.63 -17.45 -14.51
N SER A 33 -13.08 -18.03 -13.39
CA SER A 33 -12.29 -18.09 -12.16
C SER A 33 -11.23 -19.16 -12.43
N SER A 34 -10.01 -18.73 -12.74
CA SER A 34 -8.91 -19.58 -13.21
C SER A 34 -8.27 -20.42 -12.09
N SER A 35 -8.91 -20.56 -10.94
CA SER A 35 -8.40 -21.39 -9.86
C SER A 35 -9.46 -22.44 -9.51
N GLY A 36 -9.30 -23.66 -10.03
CA GLY A 36 -10.14 -24.83 -9.72
C GLY A 36 -9.99 -25.33 -8.26
N PHE A 37 -9.63 -24.42 -7.36
CA PHE A 37 -9.34 -24.65 -5.95
C PHE A 37 -10.58 -24.38 -5.10
N SER A 38 -10.78 -25.21 -4.07
CA SER A 38 -11.87 -25.06 -3.09
C SER A 38 -11.61 -23.96 -2.05
N TYR A 39 -10.56 -23.17 -2.22
CA TYR A 39 -10.11 -22.12 -1.31
C TYR A 39 -9.76 -20.85 -2.09
N VAL A 40 -9.72 -19.73 -1.38
CA VAL A 40 -9.24 -18.43 -1.89
C VAL A 40 -8.13 -17.95 -0.97
N LEU A 41 -6.98 -17.61 -1.54
CA LEU A 41 -5.83 -17.08 -0.82
C LEU A 41 -5.64 -15.61 -1.19
N THR A 42 -5.66 -14.73 -0.19
CA THR A 42 -5.24 -13.33 -0.32
C THR A 42 -3.84 -13.16 0.26
N ALA A 43 -3.02 -12.32 -0.38
CA ALA A 43 -1.68 -12.01 0.10
C ALA A 43 -1.29 -10.56 -0.25
N TRP A 44 -0.71 -9.82 0.70
CA TRP A 44 -0.43 -8.39 0.54
C TRP A 44 0.78 -7.95 1.36
N ASN A 45 1.30 -6.76 1.06
CA ASN A 45 2.22 -6.01 1.92
C ASN A 45 1.46 -4.91 2.69
N ASP A 46 2.00 -4.45 3.82
CA ASP A 46 1.30 -3.65 4.82
C ASP A 46 1.30 -2.12 4.58
N LEU A 47 2.25 -1.59 3.82
CA LEU A 47 2.41 -0.14 3.61
C LEU A 47 2.12 0.31 2.19
N GLY A 48 2.23 -0.58 1.21
CA GLY A 48 2.23 -0.28 -0.21
C GLY A 48 3.62 -0.02 -0.77
N MET A 49 4.59 0.35 0.07
CA MET A 49 6.01 0.41 -0.25
C MET A 49 6.86 0.56 1.01
N HIS A 50 7.93 -0.24 1.10
CA HIS A 50 8.98 -0.04 2.09
C HIS A 50 10.15 0.74 1.49
N CYS A 51 10.94 1.36 2.36
CA CYS A 51 12.09 2.17 1.97
C CYS A 51 13.37 1.58 2.57
N MET A 52 14.50 1.73 1.88
CA MET A 52 15.82 1.38 2.39
C MET A 52 16.87 2.46 2.08
N ASP A 53 17.97 2.49 2.83
CA ASP A 53 19.00 3.54 2.77
C ASP A 53 19.98 3.42 1.59
N GLY A 54 19.49 3.17 0.38
CA GLY A 54 20.36 2.89 -0.75
C GLY A 54 21.12 1.58 -0.56
N ASN A 55 22.25 1.44 -1.25
CA ASN A 55 23.06 0.23 -1.22
C ASN A 55 24.18 0.25 -0.16
N ASP A 56 24.45 1.38 0.50
CA ASP A 56 25.52 1.55 1.49
C ASP A 56 25.01 1.75 2.93
N PHE A 57 25.44 0.91 3.85
CA PHE A 57 25.14 0.93 5.28
C PHE A 57 26.37 1.23 6.15
N SER A 58 27.50 1.62 5.54
CA SER A 58 28.77 1.83 6.24
C SER A 58 28.88 3.17 6.99
N VAL A 59 28.07 4.17 6.61
CA VAL A 59 28.09 5.52 7.22
C VAL A 59 27.00 5.66 8.27
N PHE A 60 25.73 5.59 7.85
CA PHE A 60 24.59 5.52 8.76
C PHE A 60 23.44 4.74 8.14
N SER A 61 22.48 4.34 9.00
CA SER A 61 21.20 3.80 8.60
C SER A 61 20.01 4.47 9.31
N VAL A 62 18.97 4.74 8.53
CA VAL A 62 17.61 5.08 8.96
C VAL A 62 16.71 3.83 8.88
N LEU A 63 16.72 3.12 7.75
CA LEU A 63 15.90 1.93 7.51
C LEU A 63 16.69 0.80 6.82
N PRO A 64 16.61 -0.44 7.33
CA PRO A 64 17.21 -1.59 6.67
C PRO A 64 16.43 -1.97 5.39
N PRO A 65 16.97 -2.84 4.52
CA PRO A 65 16.16 -3.56 3.54
C PRO A 65 15.03 -4.30 4.26
N TYR A 66 13.78 -4.07 3.87
CA TYR A 66 12.62 -4.53 4.63
C TYR A 66 11.36 -4.64 3.76
N ASN A 67 10.49 -5.58 4.10
CA ASN A 67 9.10 -5.65 3.68
C ASN A 67 8.34 -6.61 4.60
N ASN A 68 7.01 -6.50 4.63
CA ASN A 68 6.15 -7.44 5.32
C ASN A 68 5.24 -8.13 4.30
N LEU A 69 5.08 -9.45 4.44
CA LEU A 69 4.11 -10.22 3.67
C LEU A 69 3.07 -10.80 4.61
N HIS A 70 1.81 -10.47 4.38
CA HIS A 70 0.66 -11.04 5.08
C HIS A 70 -0.18 -11.88 4.13
N ALA A 71 -0.89 -12.87 4.67
CA ALA A 71 -1.82 -13.69 3.92
C ALA A 71 -2.98 -14.23 4.77
N GLN A 72 -4.14 -14.38 4.14
CA GLN A 72 -5.32 -15.03 4.71
C GLN A 72 -5.92 -15.99 3.70
N ILE A 73 -6.49 -17.10 4.18
CA ILE A 73 -7.13 -18.10 3.35
C ILE A 73 -8.57 -18.34 3.79
N LYS A 74 -9.44 -18.43 2.79
CA LYS A 74 -10.87 -18.69 2.92
C LYS A 74 -11.22 -20.02 2.28
N ASP A 75 -12.12 -20.77 2.90
CA ASP A 75 -12.85 -21.79 2.15
C ASP A 75 -13.92 -21.14 1.26
N LYS A 76 -14.49 -21.90 0.33
CA LYS A 76 -15.54 -21.39 -0.55
C LYS A 76 -16.94 -21.27 0.10
N ASN A 77 -17.06 -21.53 1.41
CA ASN A 77 -18.23 -21.13 2.18
C ASN A 77 -18.09 -19.68 2.68
N GLY A 78 -16.87 -19.13 2.64
CA GLY A 78 -16.53 -17.79 3.11
C GLY A 78 -15.93 -17.79 4.52
N ASP A 79 -15.59 -18.96 5.07
CA ASP A 79 -15.04 -19.08 6.41
C ASP A 79 -13.52 -18.91 6.40
N LEU A 80 -13.01 -18.18 7.40
CA LEU A 80 -11.56 -18.00 7.57
C LEU A 80 -10.95 -19.31 8.06
N VAL A 81 -9.96 -19.82 7.33
CA VAL A 81 -9.22 -21.02 7.73
C VAL A 81 -7.97 -20.58 8.47
N THR A 82 -7.70 -21.18 9.63
CA THR A 82 -6.64 -20.76 10.56
C THR A 82 -5.81 -21.93 11.10
N SER A 83 -6.12 -23.17 10.69
CA SER A 83 -5.43 -24.37 11.15
C SER A 83 -5.40 -25.44 10.07
N GLY A 84 -4.49 -26.42 10.21
CA GLY A 84 -4.35 -27.52 9.23
C GLY A 84 -3.75 -27.11 7.89
N ILE A 85 -3.21 -25.88 7.80
CA ILE A 85 -2.65 -25.32 6.57
C ILE A 85 -1.21 -24.84 6.82
N ILE A 86 -0.33 -25.11 5.85
CA ILE A 86 1.01 -24.57 5.75
C ILE A 86 1.03 -23.56 4.60
N LEU A 87 1.40 -22.31 4.89
CA LEU A 87 1.61 -21.28 3.88
C LEU A 87 3.11 -21.08 3.66
N THR A 88 3.51 -21.03 2.40
CA THR A 88 4.90 -20.72 1.99
C THR A 88 4.93 -19.58 1.00
N TYR A 89 6.03 -18.81 0.99
CA TYR A 89 6.34 -17.85 -0.07
C TYR A 89 7.63 -18.22 -0.79
N GLU A 90 7.70 -17.91 -2.08
CA GLU A 90 8.88 -18.01 -2.92
C GLU A 90 8.92 -16.82 -3.90
N ALA A 91 10.09 -16.54 -4.45
CA ALA A 91 10.21 -15.52 -5.50
C ALA A 91 9.35 -15.89 -6.71
N GLU A 92 8.83 -14.89 -7.40
CA GLU A 92 8.14 -15.02 -8.69
C GLU A 92 8.77 -14.06 -9.69
N GLN A 93 8.67 -14.36 -10.99
CA GLN A 93 9.14 -13.42 -12.01
C GLN A 93 8.33 -12.13 -11.92
N GLY A 94 9.02 -10.99 -11.90
CA GLY A 94 8.39 -9.68 -11.96
C GLY A 94 7.61 -9.48 -13.26
N THR A 95 6.82 -8.40 -13.32
CA THR A 95 6.12 -8.02 -14.56
C THR A 95 7.05 -7.70 -15.73
N ASP A 96 8.35 -7.52 -15.44
CA ASP A 96 9.45 -7.35 -16.40
C ASP A 96 10.07 -8.69 -16.86
N GLY A 97 9.57 -9.83 -16.36
CA GLY A 97 10.06 -11.17 -16.64
C GLY A 97 11.35 -11.56 -15.89
N LYS A 98 11.79 -10.76 -14.92
CA LYS A 98 13.07 -10.96 -14.22
C LYS A 98 12.89 -11.46 -12.79
N TRP A 99 13.95 -12.05 -12.26
CA TRP A 99 13.98 -12.62 -10.92
C TRP A 99 14.62 -11.65 -9.92
N ASN A 100 14.10 -11.64 -8.69
CA ASN A 100 14.72 -11.03 -7.52
C ASN A 100 14.76 -12.08 -6.42
N THR A 101 15.85 -12.87 -6.36
CA THR A 101 15.94 -14.07 -5.52
C THR A 101 16.94 -13.98 -4.37
N SER A 102 17.70 -12.88 -4.31
CA SER A 102 18.68 -12.58 -3.28
C SER A 102 18.85 -11.08 -3.15
N SER A 103 19.21 -10.59 -1.98
CA SER A 103 19.54 -9.18 -1.74
C SER A 103 21.01 -8.96 -1.38
N THR A 104 21.73 -10.05 -1.11
CA THR A 104 23.11 -10.05 -0.58
C THR A 104 24.11 -9.28 -1.44
N ASP A 105 24.12 -9.50 -2.76
CA ASP A 105 25.09 -8.85 -3.65
C ASP A 105 24.65 -7.44 -4.10
N LYS A 106 23.54 -6.94 -3.57
CA LYS A 106 22.89 -5.68 -3.97
C LYS A 106 23.08 -4.56 -2.93
N THR A 107 23.61 -4.89 -1.75
CA THR A 107 23.90 -3.95 -0.65
C THR A 107 24.90 -4.54 0.34
N ASN A 108 25.64 -3.71 1.08
CA ASN A 108 26.52 -4.13 2.17
C ASN A 108 25.82 -4.21 3.55
N PHE A 109 24.48 -4.23 3.61
CA PHE A 109 23.70 -4.25 4.86
C PHE A 109 24.19 -5.29 5.88
N TRP A 110 24.43 -6.53 5.45
CA TRP A 110 24.83 -7.63 6.34
C TRP A 110 26.19 -7.41 6.99
N ASP A 111 27.12 -6.74 6.31
CA ASP A 111 28.45 -6.41 6.84
C ASP A 111 28.36 -5.45 8.03
N HIS A 112 27.33 -4.61 8.06
CA HIS A 112 27.11 -3.58 9.08
C HIS A 112 26.01 -3.93 10.09
N SER A 113 25.30 -5.04 9.90
CA SER A 113 24.18 -5.48 10.75
C SER A 113 24.53 -5.52 12.24
N LYS A 114 25.73 -5.98 12.60
CA LYS A 114 26.18 -6.04 13.99
C LYS A 114 26.35 -4.66 14.62
N GLN A 115 26.94 -3.72 13.88
CA GLN A 115 27.18 -2.36 14.37
C GLN A 115 25.86 -1.58 14.48
N LEU A 116 24.96 -1.77 13.50
CA LEU A 116 23.71 -1.04 13.42
C LEU A 116 22.63 -1.62 14.35
N PHE A 117 22.51 -2.94 14.47
CA PHE A 117 21.39 -3.61 15.15
C PHE A 117 21.82 -4.59 16.25
N GLY A 118 23.12 -4.68 16.55
CA GLY A 118 23.64 -5.56 17.62
C GLY A 118 23.63 -7.06 17.29
N VAL A 119 23.26 -7.44 16.06
CA VAL A 119 23.14 -8.84 15.63
C VAL A 119 23.94 -9.07 14.34
N VAL A 120 24.67 -10.19 14.29
CA VAL A 120 25.28 -10.67 13.04
C VAL A 120 24.22 -11.47 12.28
N LEU A 121 23.74 -10.92 11.17
CA LEU A 121 22.76 -11.60 10.34
C LEU A 121 23.46 -12.50 9.31
N ALA A 122 22.88 -13.67 9.04
CA ALA A 122 23.24 -14.42 7.85
C ALA A 122 22.78 -13.66 6.60
N GLN A 123 23.48 -13.85 5.49
CA GLN A 123 23.09 -13.34 4.17
C GLN A 123 21.63 -13.68 3.84
N ASP A 124 20.95 -12.77 3.15
CA ASP A 124 19.53 -12.85 2.79
C ASP A 124 18.57 -13.11 3.97
N THR A 125 18.99 -12.77 5.20
CA THR A 125 18.18 -12.90 6.42
C THR A 125 17.95 -11.54 7.07
N GLY A 126 16.69 -11.24 7.38
CA GLY A 126 16.26 -9.99 7.98
C GLY A 126 16.37 -10.00 9.50
N LEU A 127 16.08 -8.85 10.13
CA LEU A 127 16.20 -8.66 11.58
C LEU A 127 15.31 -9.59 12.41
N THR A 128 14.24 -10.10 11.82
CA THR A 128 13.26 -11.04 12.41
C THR A 128 13.59 -12.51 12.13
N GLY A 129 14.68 -12.79 11.39
CA GLY A 129 15.04 -14.14 10.95
C GLY A 129 14.34 -14.61 9.67
N VAL A 130 13.45 -13.79 9.11
CA VAL A 130 12.76 -14.04 7.83
C VAL A 130 13.74 -13.87 6.67
N LYS A 131 13.60 -14.69 5.62
CA LYS A 131 14.54 -14.69 4.49
C LYS A 131 14.03 -13.89 3.30
N THR A 132 14.95 -13.34 2.49
CA THR A 132 14.64 -12.85 1.15
C THR A 132 13.93 -13.96 0.34
N PRO A 133 12.92 -13.64 -0.49
CA PRO A 133 12.30 -14.64 -1.34
C PRO A 133 13.35 -15.24 -2.27
N SER A 134 13.38 -16.57 -2.35
CA SER A 134 14.23 -17.30 -3.30
C SER A 134 13.36 -18.29 -4.05
N LYS A 135 13.94 -19.10 -4.94
CA LYS A 135 13.24 -20.23 -5.57
C LYS A 135 12.99 -21.42 -4.63
N THR A 136 13.43 -21.32 -3.37
CA THR A 136 13.14 -22.31 -2.34
C THR A 136 12.06 -21.75 -1.41
N PRO A 137 10.88 -22.39 -1.36
CA PRO A 137 9.79 -21.93 -0.50
C PRO A 137 10.21 -21.76 0.96
N GLN A 138 9.84 -20.62 1.54
CA GLN A 138 9.98 -20.31 2.96
C GLN A 138 8.61 -20.28 3.62
N GLN A 139 8.50 -20.78 4.84
CA GLN A 139 7.22 -20.87 5.53
C GLN A 139 6.82 -19.53 6.17
N LEU A 140 5.55 -19.15 6.05
CA LEU A 140 4.96 -18.05 6.81
C LEU A 140 4.54 -18.54 8.21
N THR A 141 4.59 -17.65 9.19
CA THR A 141 4.19 -17.94 10.57
C THR A 141 2.76 -17.47 10.81
N PHE A 142 1.92 -18.28 11.47
CA PHE A 142 0.57 -17.86 11.81
C PHE A 142 0.56 -16.95 13.04
N ASN A 143 0.02 -15.75 12.89
CA ASN A 143 -0.18 -14.78 13.96
C ASN A 143 -1.58 -14.95 14.56
N THR A 144 -1.65 -15.46 15.79
CA THR A 144 -2.93 -15.72 16.47
C THR A 144 -3.64 -14.45 16.92
N VAL A 145 -2.94 -13.31 17.05
CA VAL A 145 -3.56 -12.04 17.45
C VAL A 145 -4.32 -11.44 16.27
N HIS A 146 -3.69 -11.41 15.10
CA HIS A 146 -4.26 -10.79 13.90
C HIS A 146 -4.99 -11.77 12.97
N GLN A 147 -4.90 -13.08 13.23
CA GLN A 147 -5.55 -14.15 12.46
C GLN A 147 -5.13 -14.15 10.98
N TRP A 148 -3.82 -14.05 10.74
CA TRP A 148 -3.20 -14.12 9.42
C TRP A 148 -1.89 -14.91 9.47
N TRP A 149 -1.35 -15.25 8.31
CA TRP A 149 0.03 -15.70 8.17
C TRP A 149 0.92 -14.53 7.80
N GLU A 150 2.12 -14.47 8.38
CA GLU A 150 3.06 -13.37 8.17
C GLU A 150 4.49 -13.86 7.94
N ALA A 151 5.21 -13.07 7.14
CA ALA A 151 6.66 -13.04 7.06
C ALA A 151 7.07 -11.57 7.20
N GLU A 152 7.27 -11.14 8.45
CA GLU A 152 7.65 -9.76 8.75
C GLU A 152 9.15 -9.56 8.61
N GLY A 153 9.59 -8.47 7.99
CA GLY A 153 11.01 -8.11 7.88
C GLY A 153 11.81 -8.88 6.84
N ILE A 154 11.19 -9.15 5.69
CA ILE A 154 11.84 -9.68 4.50
C ILE A 154 12.88 -8.67 3.99
N PRO A 155 14.20 -8.97 3.96
CA PRO A 155 15.20 -8.04 3.46
C PRO A 155 15.27 -8.08 1.93
N ILE A 156 14.34 -7.39 1.27
CA ILE A 156 14.26 -7.29 -0.19
C ILE A 156 14.79 -5.93 -0.67
N THR A 157 15.35 -5.90 -1.88
CA THR A 157 15.95 -4.69 -2.49
C THR A 157 15.30 -4.39 -3.84
N PRO A 158 15.33 -3.13 -4.33
CA PRO A 158 14.67 -2.73 -5.58
C PRO A 158 15.46 -3.11 -6.84
N TYR A 159 16.19 -4.21 -6.81
CA TYR A 159 17.06 -4.66 -7.89
C TYR A 159 16.82 -6.14 -8.18
N ASN A 160 16.64 -6.47 -9.45
CA ASN A 160 16.64 -7.84 -9.93
C ASN A 160 18.04 -8.45 -9.83
N ASP A 161 18.15 -9.76 -10.01
CA ASP A 161 19.40 -10.51 -9.92
C ASP A 161 20.40 -10.15 -11.03
N ASP A 162 19.93 -9.56 -12.14
CA ASP A 162 20.78 -9.02 -13.21
C ASP A 162 21.22 -7.56 -12.95
N GLY A 163 20.88 -6.99 -11.78
CA GLY A 163 21.18 -5.62 -11.39
C GLY A 163 20.23 -4.57 -11.96
N SER A 164 19.23 -4.95 -12.78
CA SER A 164 18.23 -4.00 -13.26
C SER A 164 17.26 -3.57 -12.16
N LYS A 165 16.77 -2.33 -12.25
CA LYS A 165 15.85 -1.77 -11.25
C LYS A 165 14.46 -2.41 -11.35
N ASN A 166 13.92 -2.81 -10.21
CA ASN A 166 12.54 -3.27 -10.06
C ASN A 166 12.03 -2.94 -8.66
N TYR A 167 11.19 -1.92 -8.57
CA TYR A 167 10.58 -1.49 -7.32
C TYR A 167 9.37 -2.33 -6.88
N TYR A 168 8.94 -3.28 -7.72
CA TYR A 168 7.76 -4.11 -7.52
C TYR A 168 8.10 -5.60 -7.71
N PRO A 169 9.08 -6.15 -6.96
CA PRO A 169 9.38 -7.57 -7.04
C PRO A 169 8.17 -8.40 -6.61
N LEU A 170 7.95 -9.53 -7.29
CA LEU A 170 6.81 -10.40 -7.05
C LEU A 170 7.21 -11.62 -6.22
N VAL A 171 6.25 -12.10 -5.45
CA VAL A 171 6.32 -13.34 -4.71
C VAL A 171 5.08 -14.17 -4.97
N LYS A 172 5.27 -15.49 -4.98
CA LYS A 172 4.20 -16.47 -5.02
C LYS A 172 3.98 -17.01 -3.61
N VAL A 173 2.73 -17.00 -3.15
CA VAL A 173 2.30 -17.61 -1.90
C VAL A 173 1.49 -18.85 -2.22
N VAL A 174 1.82 -19.96 -1.54
CA VAL A 174 1.20 -21.28 -1.76
C VAL A 174 0.67 -21.79 -0.44
N ALA A 175 -0.62 -22.14 -0.41
CA ALA A 175 -1.26 -22.81 0.71
C ALA A 175 -1.31 -24.32 0.46
N LYS A 176 -0.89 -25.11 1.46
CA LYS A 176 -0.91 -26.58 1.41
C LYS A 176 -1.61 -27.17 2.63
N ASP A 177 -2.30 -28.29 2.45
CA ASP A 177 -2.79 -29.08 3.58
C ASP A 177 -1.65 -29.85 4.27
N SER A 178 -1.98 -30.56 5.34
CA SER A 178 -1.02 -31.39 6.09
C SER A 178 -0.41 -32.55 5.29
N GLN A 179 -1.00 -32.91 4.15
CA GLN A 179 -0.54 -33.97 3.24
C GLN A 179 0.33 -33.40 2.11
N GLY A 180 0.44 -32.06 2.02
CA GLY A 180 1.21 -31.37 1.00
C GLY A 180 0.44 -31.06 -0.28
N ASN A 181 -0.87 -31.31 -0.34
CA ASN A 181 -1.70 -30.93 -1.48
C ASN A 181 -1.87 -29.41 -1.52
N ILE A 182 -1.74 -28.82 -2.70
CA ILE A 182 -1.94 -27.38 -2.89
C ILE A 182 -3.45 -27.08 -2.82
N LEU A 183 -3.80 -26.18 -1.90
CA LEU A 183 -5.18 -25.74 -1.66
C LEU A 183 -5.51 -24.46 -2.42
N ALA A 184 -4.55 -23.54 -2.54
CA ALA A 184 -4.68 -22.28 -3.26
C ALA A 184 -3.29 -21.65 -3.47
N GLU A 185 -3.20 -20.76 -4.45
CA GLU A 185 -2.01 -19.97 -4.74
C GLU A 185 -2.41 -18.50 -4.94
N ALA A 186 -1.48 -17.60 -4.66
CA ALA A 186 -1.63 -16.16 -4.87
C ALA A 186 -0.29 -15.56 -5.29
N THR A 187 -0.32 -14.60 -6.21
CA THR A 187 0.86 -13.79 -6.54
C THR A 187 0.64 -12.38 -6.03
N THR A 188 1.61 -11.85 -5.30
CA THR A 188 1.56 -10.47 -4.77
C THR A 188 2.92 -9.80 -4.86
N VAL A 189 2.93 -8.50 -4.64
CA VAL A 189 4.12 -7.66 -4.74
C VAL A 189 4.69 -7.35 -3.36
N LEU A 190 6.02 -7.24 -3.28
CA LEU A 190 6.76 -6.72 -2.13
C LEU A 190 7.47 -5.40 -2.50
N PRO A 191 6.74 -4.28 -2.63
CA PRO A 191 7.29 -3.06 -3.18
C PRO A 191 8.32 -2.46 -2.24
N VAL A 192 9.49 -2.14 -2.78
CA VAL A 192 10.62 -1.58 -2.05
C VAL A 192 11.29 -0.51 -2.89
N SER A 193 11.79 0.53 -2.24
CA SER A 193 12.46 1.64 -2.90
C SER A 193 13.64 2.16 -2.10
N ASP A 194 14.62 2.67 -2.81
CA ASP A 194 15.80 3.39 -2.31
C ASP A 194 15.82 4.85 -2.78
N GLU A 195 14.66 5.39 -3.19
CA GLU A 195 14.50 6.77 -3.65
C GLU A 195 14.57 7.84 -2.53
N MET A 196 15.02 7.51 -1.32
CA MET A 196 15.19 8.51 -0.26
C MET A 196 16.29 9.51 -0.67
N ASP A 197 15.90 10.69 -1.16
CA ASP A 197 16.77 11.60 -1.92
C ASP A 197 17.38 12.72 -1.05
N CYS A 198 18.00 12.35 0.08
CA CYS A 198 18.67 13.32 0.95
C CYS A 198 19.78 14.08 0.22
N LYS A 199 20.40 13.45 -0.79
CA LYS A 199 21.45 14.04 -1.63
C LYS A 199 20.98 15.28 -2.38
N ARG A 200 19.68 15.47 -2.65
CA ARG A 200 19.15 16.69 -3.27
C ARG A 200 19.65 17.98 -2.62
N CYS A 201 19.77 17.98 -1.29
CA CYS A 201 20.25 19.12 -0.51
C CYS A 201 21.60 18.86 0.17
N HIS A 202 21.90 17.61 0.54
CA HIS A 202 23.06 17.29 1.37
C HIS A 202 24.32 16.82 0.60
N GLN A 203 24.27 16.66 -0.72
CA GLN A 203 25.47 16.32 -1.48
C GLN A 203 26.40 17.53 -1.67
N SER A 204 27.70 17.28 -1.82
CA SER A 204 28.73 18.30 -1.92
C SER A 204 28.60 19.24 -3.13
N ASN A 205 27.89 18.79 -4.17
CA ASN A 205 27.55 19.57 -5.37
C ASN A 205 26.06 19.95 -5.43
N ALA A 206 25.38 20.06 -4.28
CA ALA A 206 23.98 20.46 -4.22
C ALA A 206 23.73 21.82 -4.89
N PRO A 207 22.54 22.06 -5.47
CA PRO A 207 22.22 23.32 -6.15
C PRO A 207 22.20 24.55 -5.22
N SER A 208 22.06 24.34 -3.91
CA SER A 208 22.12 25.37 -2.87
C SER A 208 23.10 24.98 -1.77
N ASN A 209 23.68 25.99 -1.10
CA ASN A 209 24.55 25.81 0.07
C ASN A 209 23.79 25.90 1.41
N ASP A 210 22.45 25.95 1.41
CA ASP A 210 21.68 26.10 2.66
C ASP A 210 21.89 24.95 3.66
N ALA A 211 22.22 23.75 3.16
CA ALA A 211 22.54 22.58 3.97
C ALA A 211 24.06 22.35 4.15
N LYS A 212 24.90 23.29 3.68
CA LYS A 212 26.37 23.16 3.76
C LYS A 212 26.85 23.34 5.21
N PRO A 213 27.61 22.39 5.77
CA PRO A 213 28.28 22.61 7.04
C PRO A 213 29.25 23.79 6.99
N ASN A 214 29.45 24.49 8.10
CA ASN A 214 30.38 25.62 8.22
C ASN A 214 31.83 25.23 7.90
N ALA A 215 32.23 24.00 8.24
CA ALA A 215 33.53 23.44 7.90
C ALA A 215 33.67 23.08 6.40
N GLY A 216 32.60 23.24 5.64
CA GLY A 216 32.51 22.86 4.24
C GLY A 216 32.01 21.45 4.01
N TRP A 217 31.75 21.16 2.74
CA TRP A 217 31.37 19.84 2.27
C TRP A 217 32.50 18.82 2.42
N VAL A 218 32.15 17.55 2.65
CA VAL A 218 33.09 16.42 2.80
C VAL A 218 33.77 16.11 1.47
N ASN A 219 33.05 16.19 0.35
CA ASN A 219 33.51 15.82 -1.00
C ASN A 219 34.04 14.37 -1.05
N ASN A 220 33.27 13.43 -0.53
CA ASN A 220 33.60 12.02 -0.65
C ASN A 220 33.55 11.59 -2.13
N ALA A 221 34.48 10.74 -2.55
CA ALA A 221 34.54 10.23 -3.91
C ALA A 221 33.37 9.28 -4.24
N ASP A 222 32.81 8.63 -3.21
CA ASP A 222 31.61 7.82 -3.32
C ASP A 222 30.36 8.70 -3.08
N PRO A 223 29.51 8.92 -4.10
CA PRO A 223 28.33 9.78 -3.98
C PRO A 223 27.33 9.29 -2.92
N GLU A 224 27.23 7.98 -2.69
CA GLU A 224 26.30 7.44 -1.68
C GLU A 224 26.80 7.65 -0.25
N LYS A 225 28.12 7.82 -0.08
CA LYS A 225 28.73 8.21 1.20
C LYS A 225 28.75 9.72 1.40
N ASP A 226 28.91 10.47 0.33
CA ASP A 226 29.13 11.92 0.38
C ASP A 226 28.03 12.66 1.14
N TYR A 227 26.78 12.51 0.70
CA TYR A 227 25.67 13.17 1.38
C TYR A 227 25.49 12.64 2.81
N LYS A 228 25.81 11.37 3.06
CA LYS A 228 25.68 10.77 4.39
C LYS A 228 26.66 11.40 5.38
N PHE A 229 27.93 11.54 4.99
CA PHE A 229 28.92 12.23 5.82
C PHE A 229 28.60 13.71 5.98
N ASN A 230 28.10 14.39 4.94
CA ASN A 230 27.66 15.78 5.05
C ASN A 230 26.52 15.95 6.06
N ILE A 231 25.58 15.00 6.13
CA ILE A 231 24.51 14.98 7.14
C ILE A 231 25.10 14.80 8.54
N LEU A 232 26.01 13.83 8.75
CA LEU A 232 26.64 13.62 10.06
C LEU A 232 27.42 14.87 10.52
N ARG A 233 28.18 15.49 9.60
CA ARG A 233 28.90 16.73 9.88
C ARG A 233 27.97 17.88 10.27
N LEU A 234 26.88 18.07 9.53
CA LEU A 234 25.89 19.09 9.85
C LEU A 234 25.20 18.80 11.18
N HIS A 235 24.90 17.53 11.46
CA HIS A 235 24.33 17.10 12.72
C HIS A 235 25.25 17.45 13.90
N ASP A 236 26.53 17.07 13.83
CA ASP A 236 27.52 17.36 14.86
C ASP A 236 27.72 18.87 15.05
N GLU A 237 27.70 19.67 13.97
CA GLU A 237 27.76 21.13 14.07
C GLU A 237 26.57 21.70 14.86
N LYS A 238 25.35 21.21 14.61
CA LYS A 238 24.15 21.69 15.31
C LYS A 238 24.00 21.10 16.71
N HIS A 239 24.61 19.96 16.97
CA HIS A 239 24.48 19.19 18.20
C HIS A 239 25.83 18.65 18.70
N PRO A 240 26.79 19.53 19.04
CA PRO A 240 28.20 19.16 19.28
C PRO A 240 28.41 18.25 20.48
N SER A 241 27.49 18.24 21.44
CA SER A 241 27.55 17.40 22.64
C SER A 241 26.64 16.16 22.57
N ALA A 242 25.97 15.90 21.44
CA ALA A 242 24.97 14.84 21.33
C ALA A 242 25.51 13.46 21.75
N VAL A 243 26.73 13.11 21.35
CA VAL A 243 27.36 11.83 21.71
C VAL A 243 27.85 11.85 23.16
N THR A 244 28.55 12.91 23.59
CA THR A 244 29.10 13.01 24.95
C THR A 244 28.02 12.99 26.03
N ASP A 245 26.91 13.70 25.79
CA ASP A 245 25.81 13.82 26.74
C ASP A 245 25.04 12.50 26.89
N ASN A 246 25.11 11.62 25.88
CA ASN A 246 24.34 10.36 25.83
C ASN A 246 25.22 9.11 25.83
N THR A 247 26.52 9.23 26.11
CA THR A 247 27.48 8.11 26.05
C THR A 247 27.05 6.92 26.90
N ALA A 248 26.63 7.15 28.15
CA ALA A 248 26.19 6.07 29.03
C ALA A 248 24.92 5.37 28.51
N ALA A 249 23.97 6.12 27.95
CA ALA A 249 22.73 5.57 27.40
C ALA A 249 22.99 4.76 26.12
N LEU A 250 23.90 5.23 25.26
CA LEU A 250 24.35 4.54 24.07
C LEU A 250 25.07 3.24 24.42
N GLN A 251 26.02 3.29 25.36
CA GLN A 251 26.77 2.11 25.81
C GLN A 251 25.86 1.06 26.45
N ALA A 252 24.86 1.47 27.24
CA ALA A 252 23.86 0.57 27.80
C ALA A 252 23.03 -0.16 26.73
N LYS A 253 22.96 0.39 25.51
CA LYS A 253 22.31 -0.20 24.34
C LYS A 253 23.29 -0.90 23.38
N GLY A 254 24.58 -0.98 23.74
CA GLY A 254 25.61 -1.64 22.95
C GLY A 254 26.27 -0.76 21.89
N TYR A 255 25.98 0.54 21.84
CA TYR A 255 26.59 1.47 20.90
C TYR A 255 27.79 2.19 21.53
N THR A 256 28.93 2.15 20.84
CA THR A 256 30.14 2.89 21.22
C THR A 256 30.46 3.87 20.11
N TYR A 257 30.05 5.12 20.29
CA TYR A 257 30.33 6.21 19.35
C TYR A 257 31.48 7.08 19.87
N ASP A 258 32.22 7.68 18.93
CA ASP A 258 33.34 8.57 19.22
C ASP A 258 32.84 9.85 19.91
N PRO A 259 33.40 10.24 21.08
CA PRO A 259 33.06 11.48 21.76
C PRO A 259 33.21 12.75 20.91
N GLN A 260 34.00 12.71 19.83
CA GLN A 260 34.14 13.83 18.89
C GLN A 260 32.90 14.06 18.02
N GLY A 261 32.01 13.07 17.86
CA GLY A 261 30.78 13.19 17.07
C GLY A 261 30.47 11.97 16.21
N LEU A 262 29.33 12.04 15.51
CA LEU A 262 28.88 10.99 14.59
C LEU A 262 29.77 10.89 13.35
N GLU A 263 30.26 12.01 12.82
CA GLU A 263 31.17 12.00 11.66
C GLU A 263 32.48 11.27 11.99
N ALA A 264 33.07 11.58 13.15
CA ALA A 264 34.29 10.91 13.63
C ALA A 264 34.06 9.40 13.84
N THR A 265 32.90 9.03 14.39
CA THR A 265 32.49 7.64 14.58
C THR A 265 32.43 6.86 13.26
N ALA A 266 31.77 7.42 12.24
CA ALA A 266 31.66 6.81 10.93
C ALA A 266 33.02 6.71 10.22
N ASN A 267 33.87 7.75 10.32
CA ASN A 267 35.24 7.70 9.80
C ASN A 267 36.11 6.65 10.51
N GLY A 268 35.83 6.35 11.78
CA GLY A 268 36.44 5.26 12.54
C GLY A 268 35.97 3.86 12.14
N GLY A 269 35.05 3.75 11.17
CA GLY A 269 34.53 2.47 10.67
C GLY A 269 33.36 1.90 11.46
N THR A 270 32.70 2.72 12.29
CA THR A 270 31.48 2.34 13.01
C THR A 270 30.26 3.04 12.40
N ALA A 271 29.38 2.26 11.76
CA ALA A 271 28.16 2.80 11.19
C ALA A 271 27.19 3.32 12.27
N ILE A 272 26.49 4.41 11.98
CA ILE A 272 25.52 5.04 12.90
C ILE A 272 24.11 4.54 12.63
N LEU A 273 23.44 3.94 13.63
CA LEU A 273 21.99 3.78 13.58
C LEU A 273 21.33 5.06 14.10
N CYS A 274 20.59 5.79 13.26
CA CYS A 274 19.88 7.01 13.66
C CYS A 274 18.90 6.75 14.81
N ALA A 275 18.24 5.59 14.77
CA ALA A 275 17.32 5.15 15.79
C ALA A 275 17.99 4.84 17.13
N ALA A 276 19.32 4.65 17.20
CA ALA A 276 20.02 4.46 18.48
C ALA A 276 19.79 5.64 19.44
N CYS A 277 19.79 6.87 18.91
CA CYS A 277 19.48 8.10 19.65
C CYS A 277 18.00 8.50 19.55
N HIS A 278 17.43 8.47 18.35
CA HIS A 278 16.08 8.96 18.09
C HIS A 278 15.06 7.82 18.07
N ARG A 279 14.19 7.72 19.08
CA ARG A 279 13.16 6.66 19.13
C ARG A 279 12.33 6.60 17.84
N SER A 280 12.02 5.38 17.39
CA SER A 280 11.17 5.12 16.22
C SER A 280 10.25 3.93 16.48
N ASN A 281 8.97 4.06 16.13
CA ASN A 281 8.03 2.94 16.23
C ASN A 281 8.24 1.90 15.10
N ALA A 282 8.97 2.23 14.04
CA ALA A 282 9.40 1.27 13.02
C ALA A 282 10.52 0.34 13.51
N LEU A 283 11.27 0.76 14.53
CA LEU A 283 12.29 -0.06 15.22
C LEU A 283 12.03 0.02 16.72
N PRO A 284 11.08 -0.78 17.26
CA PRO A 284 10.71 -0.74 18.66
C PRO A 284 11.92 -0.91 19.60
N ASN A 285 11.82 -0.37 20.82
CA ASN A 285 12.86 -0.42 21.86
C ASN A 285 14.16 0.37 21.57
N THR A 286 14.17 1.17 20.51
CA THR A 286 15.28 2.08 20.17
C THR A 286 15.14 3.46 20.82
N GLY A 287 16.17 4.30 20.67
CA GLY A 287 16.19 5.69 21.15
C GLY A 287 16.71 5.89 22.57
N VAL A 288 17.09 7.13 22.86
CA VAL A 288 17.49 7.62 24.17
C VAL A 288 16.41 8.56 24.72
N ASN A 289 16.21 8.53 26.04
CA ASN A 289 15.25 9.41 26.71
C ASN A 289 15.60 10.89 26.48
N ASN A 290 14.58 11.75 26.48
CA ASN A 290 14.71 13.21 26.26
C ASN A 290 15.26 13.64 24.89
N ILE A 291 15.52 12.71 23.97
CA ILE A 291 15.73 13.00 22.55
C ILE A 291 14.38 12.88 21.83
N LYS A 292 14.08 13.86 20.97
CA LYS A 292 12.87 13.83 20.13
C LYS A 292 12.86 12.57 19.26
N ALA A 293 11.68 11.99 19.08
CA ALA A 293 11.48 10.88 18.14
C ALA A 293 12.02 11.24 16.75
N PHE A 294 12.44 10.22 15.99
CA PHE A 294 13.07 10.42 14.68
C PHE A 294 12.12 11.18 13.75
N THR A 295 10.84 10.78 13.72
CA THR A 295 9.80 11.45 12.93
C THR A 295 9.66 12.93 13.32
N ALA A 296 9.55 13.26 14.59
CA ALA A 296 9.44 14.65 15.04
C ALA A 296 10.70 15.48 14.71
N SER A 297 11.89 14.88 14.80
CA SER A 297 13.16 15.54 14.54
C SER A 297 13.34 15.87 13.07
N ILE A 298 13.15 14.89 12.18
CA ILE A 298 13.34 15.06 10.74
C ILE A 298 12.27 15.97 10.17
N HIS A 299 10.98 15.67 10.33
CA HIS A 299 9.92 16.48 9.71
C HIS A 299 9.91 17.91 10.29
N GLY A 300 10.03 18.05 11.62
CA GLY A 300 10.02 19.36 12.27
C GLY A 300 11.19 20.26 11.84
N LYS A 301 12.37 19.69 11.58
CA LYS A 301 13.53 20.44 11.09
C LYS A 301 13.37 20.85 9.62
N HIS A 302 12.85 19.94 8.79
CA HIS A 302 12.77 20.15 7.35
C HIS A 302 11.55 20.98 6.91
N ALA A 303 10.52 21.14 7.75
CA ALA A 303 9.33 21.92 7.40
C ALA A 303 9.68 23.34 6.88
N ALA A 304 10.60 24.05 7.53
CA ALA A 304 11.00 25.40 7.13
C ALA A 304 12.03 25.46 5.98
N VAL A 305 12.49 24.32 5.45
CA VAL A 305 13.49 24.27 4.38
C VAL A 305 12.84 24.55 3.04
N ILE A 306 13.54 25.32 2.19
CA ILE A 306 13.13 25.57 0.80
C ILE A 306 13.76 24.50 -0.10
N ASP A 307 12.93 23.87 -0.91
CA ASP A 307 13.39 22.91 -1.92
C ASP A 307 14.15 23.66 -3.03
N PRO A 308 15.44 23.35 -3.25
CA PRO A 308 16.28 24.10 -4.18
C PRO A 308 15.89 23.93 -5.65
N LEU A 309 15.08 22.92 -6.02
CA LEU A 309 14.70 22.71 -7.42
C LEU A 309 13.43 23.48 -7.84
N ASN A 310 12.52 23.75 -6.91
CA ASN A 310 11.24 24.42 -7.21
C ASN A 310 11.02 25.72 -6.43
N GLY A 311 11.84 26.01 -5.41
CA GLY A 311 11.74 27.23 -4.60
C GLY A 311 10.58 27.25 -3.61
N LEU A 312 9.87 26.14 -3.41
CA LEU A 312 8.76 26.03 -2.46
C LEU A 312 9.26 25.53 -1.10
N PRO A 313 8.64 25.95 0.02
CA PRO A 313 8.91 25.33 1.31
C PRO A 313 8.45 23.87 1.33
N LEU A 314 9.17 23.01 2.04
CA LEU A 314 8.78 21.62 2.23
C LEU A 314 7.50 21.46 3.09
N ASP A 315 7.10 22.50 3.82
CA ASP A 315 5.83 22.55 4.56
C ASP A 315 4.61 22.96 3.71
N ASP A 316 4.78 23.22 2.41
CA ASP A 316 3.65 23.60 1.55
C ASP A 316 2.62 22.46 1.43
N ILE A 317 1.37 22.76 1.78
CA ILE A 317 0.25 21.80 1.79
C ILE A 317 -0.09 21.28 0.39
N ASN A 318 0.22 22.06 -0.66
CA ASN A 318 -0.08 21.71 -2.05
C ASN A 318 1.11 21.08 -2.79
N ASN A 319 2.25 20.90 -2.11
CA ASN A 319 3.48 20.39 -2.72
C ASN A 319 3.74 18.92 -2.37
N ARG A 320 3.11 17.97 -3.09
CA ARG A 320 3.35 16.54 -2.87
C ARG A 320 4.83 16.13 -3.03
N ASN A 321 5.57 16.84 -3.88
CA ASN A 321 7.00 16.57 -4.10
C ASN A 321 7.84 16.83 -2.84
N ALA A 322 7.36 17.66 -1.90
CA ALA A 322 8.03 17.85 -0.63
C ALA A 322 8.15 16.55 0.17
N CYS A 323 7.08 15.75 0.21
CA CYS A 323 7.09 14.44 0.86
C CYS A 323 7.97 13.44 0.09
N TYR A 324 7.88 13.45 -1.25
CA TYR A 324 8.65 12.56 -2.12
C TYR A 324 10.14 12.89 -2.22
N THR A 325 10.60 13.96 -1.58
CA THR A 325 12.03 14.23 -1.44
C THR A 325 12.68 13.29 -0.43
N CYS A 326 11.91 12.82 0.57
CA CYS A 326 12.40 11.95 1.64
C CYS A 326 11.74 10.56 1.64
N HIS A 327 10.54 10.46 1.05
CA HIS A 327 9.82 9.20 0.88
C HIS A 327 9.84 8.78 -0.59
N PRO A 328 9.74 7.48 -0.90
CA PRO A 328 9.64 7.03 -2.28
C PRO A 328 8.47 7.69 -3.01
N GLY A 329 8.65 8.07 -4.26
CA GLY A 329 7.54 8.57 -5.04
C GLY A 329 7.86 9.33 -6.31
N ALA A 330 9.12 9.70 -6.54
CA ALA A 330 9.53 10.40 -7.75
C ALA A 330 9.29 9.53 -9.01
N GLU A 331 9.74 8.28 -8.99
CA GLU A 331 9.43 7.28 -10.01
C GLU A 331 8.45 6.24 -9.46
N THR A 332 8.67 5.77 -8.22
CA THR A 332 7.92 4.68 -7.61
C THR A 332 6.49 4.98 -7.20
N LYS A 333 6.11 6.26 -7.12
CA LYS A 333 4.79 6.72 -6.67
C LYS A 333 4.29 5.92 -5.44
N CYS A 334 4.96 6.02 -4.29
CA CYS A 334 4.59 5.28 -3.08
C CYS A 334 3.08 5.37 -2.79
N LEU A 335 2.53 6.59 -2.84
CA LEU A 335 1.08 6.79 -2.90
C LEU A 335 0.60 6.60 -4.35
N ARG A 336 -0.20 5.56 -4.58
CA ARG A 336 -0.77 5.21 -5.89
C ARG A 336 -2.15 4.60 -5.74
N GLY A 337 -2.74 4.21 -6.86
CA GLY A 337 -4.06 3.61 -6.95
C GLY A 337 -5.20 4.57 -6.72
N ALA A 338 -6.33 4.07 -6.20
CA ALA A 338 -7.58 4.83 -6.15
C ALA A 338 -7.44 6.21 -5.47
N MET A 339 -6.55 6.33 -4.50
CA MET A 339 -6.25 7.61 -3.83
C MET A 339 -5.12 8.38 -4.52
N GLY A 340 -4.05 7.71 -4.95
CA GLY A 340 -2.85 8.36 -5.46
C GLY A 340 -2.92 8.82 -6.91
N ASP A 341 -3.72 8.16 -7.74
CA ASP A 341 -3.81 8.35 -9.19
C ASP A 341 -5.00 9.20 -9.63
N ALA A 342 -5.89 9.57 -8.70
CA ALA A 342 -7.05 10.40 -9.01
C ALA A 342 -6.62 11.79 -9.51
N LYS A 343 -7.12 12.18 -10.69
CA LYS A 343 -6.80 13.45 -11.36
C LYS A 343 -8.04 14.32 -11.59
N ASP A 344 -7.86 15.63 -11.51
CA ASP A 344 -8.85 16.60 -11.96
C ASP A 344 -8.86 16.71 -13.50
N THR A 345 -9.78 17.50 -14.05
CA THR A 345 -9.89 17.73 -15.50
C THR A 345 -8.65 18.39 -16.12
N SER A 346 -7.78 18.98 -15.29
CA SER A 346 -6.54 19.64 -15.70
C SER A 346 -5.32 18.71 -15.60
N GLY A 347 -5.49 17.47 -15.13
CA GLY A 347 -4.43 16.49 -14.94
C GLY A 347 -3.68 16.59 -13.60
N ASN A 348 -4.10 17.47 -12.70
CA ASN A 348 -3.52 17.60 -11.36
C ASN A 348 -4.03 16.49 -10.45
N ASN A 349 -3.21 16.03 -9.50
CA ASN A 349 -3.71 15.08 -8.49
C ASN A 349 -4.82 15.73 -7.65
N THR A 350 -5.94 15.05 -7.47
CA THR A 350 -7.02 15.52 -6.58
C THR A 350 -6.70 15.27 -5.11
N MET A 351 -5.77 14.37 -4.81
CA MET A 351 -5.30 14.04 -3.48
C MET A 351 -3.76 14.03 -3.43
N GLN A 352 -3.23 14.56 -2.34
CA GLN A 352 -1.79 14.57 -2.04
C GLN A 352 -1.53 13.79 -0.73
N CYS A 353 -0.27 13.55 -0.40
CA CYS A 353 0.09 12.98 0.91
C CYS A 353 -0.48 13.83 2.05
N GLN A 354 -0.43 15.15 1.86
CA GLN A 354 -0.94 16.17 2.78
C GLN A 354 -2.46 16.11 2.98
N SER A 355 -3.23 15.65 1.99
CA SER A 355 -4.68 15.44 2.11
C SER A 355 -5.02 14.44 3.21
N CYS A 356 -4.09 13.54 3.54
CA CYS A 356 -4.28 12.52 4.56
C CYS A 356 -3.51 12.83 5.86
N HIS A 357 -2.25 13.27 5.75
CA HIS A 357 -1.35 13.42 6.89
C HIS A 357 -1.18 14.86 7.40
N GLY A 358 -1.65 15.87 6.65
CA GLY A 358 -1.32 17.27 6.87
C GLY A 358 0.06 17.66 6.30
N ASN A 359 0.48 18.89 6.56
CA ASN A 359 1.79 19.39 6.14
C ASN A 359 2.96 18.81 6.98
N MET A 360 4.19 19.09 6.57
CA MET A 360 5.42 18.58 7.20
C MET A 360 5.49 18.88 8.70
N SER A 361 5.05 20.08 9.12
CA SER A 361 5.00 20.51 10.52
C SER A 361 3.94 19.75 11.32
N ALA A 362 2.78 19.42 10.74
CA ALA A 362 1.80 18.54 11.37
C ALA A 362 2.36 17.13 11.58
N VAL A 363 3.05 16.58 10.57
CA VAL A 363 3.74 15.27 10.70
C VAL A 363 4.86 15.31 11.74
N GLY A 364 5.59 16.43 11.84
CA GLY A 364 6.67 16.66 12.79
C GLY A 364 6.23 17.04 14.21
N SER A 365 4.92 17.10 14.48
CA SER A 365 4.39 17.46 15.79
C SER A 365 4.82 16.47 16.87
N THR A 366 5.25 16.98 18.02
CA THR A 366 5.58 16.13 19.19
C THR A 366 4.36 15.44 19.79
N ASN A 367 3.14 15.87 19.43
CA ASN A 367 1.88 15.24 19.84
C ASN A 367 1.49 14.07 18.91
N ARG A 368 2.23 13.84 17.82
CA ARG A 368 2.00 12.73 16.90
C ARG A 368 2.98 11.60 17.20
N GLU A 369 2.45 10.39 17.36
CA GLU A 369 3.26 9.17 17.39
C GLU A 369 3.35 8.61 15.98
N GLY A 370 4.51 8.78 15.32
CA GLY A 370 4.71 8.28 13.97
C GLY A 370 4.47 6.77 13.89
N TRP A 371 3.91 6.30 12.77
CA TRP A 371 3.52 4.91 12.51
C TRP A 371 2.29 4.40 13.28
N LEU A 372 1.84 5.14 14.31
CA LEU A 372 0.71 4.77 15.17
C LEU A 372 -0.49 5.71 15.00
N HIS A 373 -0.24 7.02 14.88
CA HIS A 373 -1.26 8.01 14.56
C HIS A 373 -1.29 8.27 13.06
N GLU A 374 -2.03 7.41 12.35
CA GLU A 374 -2.21 7.46 10.90
C GLU A 374 -3.65 7.78 10.50
N PRO A 375 -3.88 8.21 9.24
CA PRO A 375 -5.22 8.52 8.75
C PRO A 375 -6.14 7.30 8.82
N ASN A 376 -7.42 7.55 9.06
CA ASN A 376 -8.46 6.51 9.07
C ASN A 376 -9.46 6.73 7.93
N CYS A 377 -10.16 5.66 7.57
CA CYS A 377 -11.02 5.62 6.40
C CYS A 377 -12.23 6.56 6.53
N GLN A 378 -12.85 6.60 7.71
CA GLN A 378 -14.06 7.37 7.96
C GLN A 378 -13.84 8.89 7.87
N ALA A 379 -12.62 9.37 8.07
CA ALA A 379 -12.30 10.80 7.86
C ALA A 379 -12.58 11.28 6.42
N CYS A 380 -12.66 10.36 5.45
CA CYS A 380 -13.12 10.65 4.08
C CYS A 380 -14.40 9.92 3.68
N HIS A 381 -14.64 8.72 4.22
CA HIS A 381 -15.74 7.84 3.82
C HIS A 381 -16.83 7.79 4.89
N HIS A 382 -17.81 8.67 4.79
CA HIS A 382 -18.89 8.80 5.77
C HIS A 382 -20.17 9.35 5.14
N ASP A 383 -21.33 8.98 5.68
CA ASP A 383 -22.64 9.53 5.31
C ASP A 383 -22.96 9.43 3.80
N GLY A 384 -22.43 8.40 3.12
CA GLY A 384 -22.54 8.25 1.66
C GLY A 384 -21.66 9.20 0.84
N LYS A 385 -20.75 9.94 1.49
CA LYS A 385 -19.82 10.89 0.88
C LYS A 385 -18.42 10.31 0.77
N ARG A 386 -17.62 10.97 -0.08
CA ARG A 386 -16.20 10.71 -0.28
C ARG A 386 -15.46 12.03 -0.35
N GLU A 387 -14.86 12.44 0.75
CA GLU A 387 -14.05 13.65 0.82
C GLU A 387 -12.72 13.46 0.06
N LEU A 388 -12.13 14.57 -0.39
CA LEU A 388 -10.79 14.60 -1.01
C LEU A 388 -9.68 14.93 0.00
N SER A 389 -10.04 15.15 1.27
CA SER A 389 -9.10 15.40 2.36
C SER A 389 -9.66 14.81 3.64
N ALA A 390 -8.83 14.00 4.31
CA ALA A 390 -9.07 13.49 5.64
C ALA A 390 -8.82 14.58 6.70
N ILE A 391 -8.03 15.61 6.36
CA ILE A 391 -7.78 16.74 7.25
C ILE A 391 -8.94 17.73 7.16
N ASP A 392 -9.51 18.06 8.31
CA ASP A 392 -10.54 19.08 8.44
C ASP A 392 -9.92 20.48 8.36
N PRO A 393 -10.27 21.31 7.35
CA PRO A 393 -9.67 22.63 7.17
C PRO A 393 -9.97 23.60 8.32
N ALA A 394 -11.01 23.35 9.12
CA ALA A 394 -11.34 24.21 10.27
C ALA A 394 -10.40 23.98 11.47
N THR A 395 -9.94 22.74 11.66
CA THR A 395 -9.15 22.35 12.84
C THR A 395 -7.70 21.99 12.50
N ASN A 396 -7.40 21.77 11.22
CA ASN A 396 -6.14 21.23 10.72
C ASN A 396 -5.75 19.89 11.40
N THR A 397 -6.76 19.08 11.72
CA THR A 397 -6.61 17.74 12.30
C THR A 397 -7.42 16.74 11.49
N LEU A 398 -7.22 15.44 11.74
CA LEU A 398 -8.00 14.39 11.11
C LEU A 398 -9.50 14.60 11.41
N ARG A 399 -10.33 14.56 10.37
CA ARG A 399 -11.77 14.76 10.47
C ARG A 399 -12.36 13.68 11.37
N ASN A 400 -13.08 14.13 12.40
CA ASN A 400 -13.84 13.24 13.27
C ASN A 400 -15.28 13.10 12.74
N VAL A 401 -15.72 11.88 12.52
CA VAL A 401 -17.07 11.56 12.03
C VAL A 401 -17.69 10.43 12.86
N ILE A 402 -19.02 10.43 12.95
CA ILE A 402 -19.78 9.45 13.73
C ILE A 402 -20.13 8.20 12.90
N ASP A 403 -20.25 8.33 11.57
CA ASP A 403 -20.51 7.18 10.71
C ASP A 403 -19.34 6.19 10.79
N THR A 404 -19.68 4.92 11.08
CA THR A 404 -18.73 3.83 11.26
C THR A 404 -18.78 2.79 10.15
N LYS A 405 -19.61 2.97 9.12
CA LYS A 405 -19.79 1.98 8.04
C LYS A 405 -18.48 1.61 7.33
N PHE A 406 -17.63 2.59 7.11
CA PHE A 406 -16.31 2.44 6.50
C PHE A 406 -15.19 2.69 7.50
N ALA A 407 -15.46 2.71 8.80
CA ALA A 407 -14.45 3.02 9.78
C ALA A 407 -13.45 1.88 9.96
N THR A 408 -12.19 2.26 10.18
CA THR A 408 -11.20 1.36 10.78
C THR A 408 -11.65 0.95 12.17
N ASN A 409 -11.16 -0.19 12.67
CA ASN A 409 -11.52 -0.64 14.02
C ASN A 409 -10.83 0.24 15.07
N ILE A 410 -11.59 0.73 16.05
CA ILE A 410 -11.04 1.44 17.22
C ILE A 410 -10.24 0.47 18.10
N ASP A 411 -9.32 1.01 18.89
CA ASP A 411 -8.44 0.28 19.80
C ASP A 411 -7.65 -0.86 19.12
N THR A 412 -7.32 -0.65 17.84
CA THR A 412 -6.70 -1.66 16.98
C THR A 412 -5.46 -1.05 16.31
N PRO A 413 -4.24 -1.57 16.59
CA PRO A 413 -3.93 -2.82 17.31
C PRO A 413 -3.83 -2.69 18.83
N ALA A 414 -3.94 -1.47 19.37
CA ALA A 414 -3.88 -1.20 20.80
C ALA A 414 -4.83 -0.07 21.17
N ALA A 415 -5.13 0.06 22.48
CA ALA A 415 -6.02 1.09 23.00
C ALA A 415 -5.63 2.49 22.52
N GLY A 416 -6.62 3.26 22.03
CA GLY A 416 -6.45 4.60 21.48
C GLY A 416 -5.95 4.65 20.04
N LEU A 417 -5.63 3.51 19.40
CA LEU A 417 -5.18 3.44 18.01
C LEU A 417 -6.29 2.95 17.08
N SER A 418 -6.21 3.33 15.81
CA SER A 418 -7.21 3.01 14.79
C SER A 418 -6.55 2.92 13.42
N LEU A 419 -5.88 1.79 13.17
CA LEU A 419 -5.03 1.62 11.99
C LEU A 419 -5.67 0.72 10.93
N TYR A 420 -5.65 1.19 9.68
CA TYR A 420 -6.16 0.47 8.52
C TYR A 420 -5.51 -0.91 8.34
N ARG A 421 -4.17 -0.99 8.40
CA ARG A 421 -3.41 -2.25 8.22
C ARG A 421 -3.69 -3.35 9.26
N PHE A 422 -4.37 -3.03 10.36
CA PHE A 422 -4.77 -3.98 11.39
C PHE A 422 -6.29 -4.14 11.51
N SER A 423 -7.05 -3.38 10.72
CA SER A 423 -8.52 -3.39 10.76
C SER A 423 -9.07 -4.53 9.93
N LYS A 424 -10.14 -5.14 10.43
CA LYS A 424 -10.88 -6.22 9.78
C LYS A 424 -12.34 -5.86 9.55
N GLY A 425 -12.94 -6.55 8.59
CA GLY A 425 -14.33 -6.38 8.21
C GLY A 425 -15.04 -7.70 7.93
N HIS A 426 -15.59 -7.82 6.74
CA HIS A 426 -16.42 -8.95 6.33
C HIS A 426 -15.68 -10.29 6.47
N GLY A 427 -16.32 -11.26 7.13
CA GLY A 427 -15.75 -12.58 7.36
C GLY A 427 -14.45 -12.58 8.18
N SER A 428 -14.16 -11.54 8.96
CA SER A 428 -12.86 -11.37 9.65
C SER A 428 -11.64 -11.27 8.71
N LEU A 429 -11.85 -10.94 7.43
CA LEU A 429 -10.76 -10.55 6.55
C LEU A 429 -10.23 -9.19 6.95
N GLN A 430 -8.92 -9.01 6.85
CA GLN A 430 -8.29 -7.70 6.98
C GLN A 430 -8.76 -6.79 5.84
N CYS A 431 -8.86 -5.49 6.10
CA CYS A 431 -9.22 -4.52 5.07
C CYS A 431 -8.27 -4.60 3.87
N GLU A 432 -6.97 -4.77 4.13
CA GLU A 432 -5.93 -4.91 3.11
C GLU A 432 -6.09 -6.15 2.22
N ALA A 433 -6.68 -7.21 2.75
CA ALA A 433 -6.94 -8.43 1.97
C ALA A 433 -7.92 -8.17 0.82
N CYS A 434 -8.81 -7.18 0.94
CA CYS A 434 -9.79 -6.82 -0.09
C CYS A 434 -9.41 -5.54 -0.85
N HIS A 435 -8.86 -4.55 -0.15
CA HIS A 435 -8.63 -3.22 -0.69
C HIS A 435 -7.18 -2.97 -1.14
N GLY A 436 -6.23 -3.84 -0.79
CA GLY A 436 -4.80 -3.63 -1.03
C GLY A 436 -4.12 -2.84 0.10
N ALA A 437 -2.82 -2.60 -0.05
CA ALA A 437 -2.01 -1.99 0.99
C ALA A 437 -2.34 -0.50 1.22
N THR A 438 -1.99 0.04 2.40
CA THR A 438 -2.33 1.41 2.83
C THR A 438 -2.11 2.50 1.75
N HIS A 439 -0.96 2.52 1.07
CA HIS A 439 -0.66 3.49 0.00
C HIS A 439 -0.88 2.97 -1.43
N ALA A 440 -1.44 1.78 -1.59
CA ALA A 440 -1.67 1.11 -2.87
C ALA A 440 -3.09 0.53 -2.94
N ILE A 441 -4.08 1.29 -2.44
CA ILE A 441 -5.49 0.88 -2.47
C ILE A 441 -5.94 0.67 -3.92
N TYR A 442 -6.56 -0.48 -4.17
CA TYR A 442 -6.94 -0.91 -5.50
C TYR A 442 -8.02 -0.04 -6.16
N PRO A 443 -8.02 0.07 -7.50
CA PRO A 443 -6.97 -0.43 -8.41
C PRO A 443 -5.70 0.42 -8.30
N ALA A 444 -4.53 -0.20 -8.37
CA ALA A 444 -3.21 0.43 -8.22
C ALA A 444 -2.27 0.05 -9.39
N HIS A 445 -0.96 -0.12 -9.14
CA HIS A 445 -0.01 -0.54 -10.18
C HIS A 445 -0.38 -1.93 -10.70
N ASN A 446 0.01 -2.28 -11.93
CA ASN A 446 -0.31 -3.60 -12.50
C ASN A 446 0.16 -4.75 -11.59
N ALA A 447 1.35 -4.62 -11.00
CA ALA A 447 1.91 -5.58 -10.04
C ALA A 447 1.07 -5.70 -8.75
N ASP A 448 0.46 -4.61 -8.27
CA ASP A 448 -0.45 -4.66 -7.11
C ASP A 448 -1.76 -5.38 -7.46
N ASN A 449 -2.26 -5.14 -8.68
CA ASN A 449 -3.56 -5.64 -9.12
C ASN A 449 -3.57 -7.14 -9.43
N ILE A 450 -2.40 -7.79 -9.60
CA ILE A 450 -2.29 -9.23 -9.94
C ILE A 450 -3.16 -10.08 -9.01
N LEU A 451 -3.11 -9.84 -7.70
CA LEU A 451 -3.92 -10.59 -6.75
C LEU A 451 -5.42 -10.42 -7.04
N SER A 452 -5.88 -9.18 -7.20
CA SER A 452 -7.28 -8.90 -7.48
C SER A 452 -7.72 -9.51 -8.82
N ASP A 453 -6.90 -9.39 -9.86
CA ASP A 453 -7.16 -9.99 -11.17
C ASP A 453 -7.28 -11.52 -11.08
N GLN A 454 -6.41 -12.19 -10.33
CA GLN A 454 -6.45 -13.64 -10.11
C GLN A 454 -7.70 -14.08 -9.35
N ILE A 455 -8.17 -13.30 -8.38
CA ILE A 455 -9.29 -13.68 -7.51
C ILE A 455 -10.65 -13.42 -8.17
N GLN A 456 -10.84 -12.27 -8.80
CA GLN A 456 -12.15 -11.84 -9.31
C GLN A 456 -12.19 -11.58 -10.82
N GLY A 457 -11.08 -11.74 -11.53
CA GLY A 457 -10.99 -11.57 -12.99
C GLY A 457 -10.85 -10.10 -13.44
N HIS A 458 -10.69 -9.16 -12.51
CA HIS A 458 -10.42 -7.76 -12.84
C HIS A 458 -9.70 -7.00 -11.70
N ALA A 459 -8.98 -5.95 -12.09
CA ALA A 459 -8.32 -5.04 -11.17
C ALA A 459 -9.35 -4.25 -10.36
N GLY A 460 -9.07 -4.09 -9.07
CA GLY A 460 -9.90 -3.29 -8.17
C GLY A 460 -10.02 -3.92 -6.78
N THR A 461 -10.73 -3.22 -5.89
CA THR A 461 -11.12 -3.82 -4.61
C THR A 461 -11.86 -5.13 -4.87
N ILE A 462 -11.56 -6.17 -4.10
CA ILE A 462 -12.20 -7.47 -4.21
C ILE A 462 -13.64 -7.36 -3.71
N GLY A 463 -14.62 -7.55 -4.62
CA GLY A 463 -16.04 -7.41 -4.30
C GLY A 463 -16.97 -8.34 -5.05
N GLU A 464 -16.47 -9.13 -6.00
CA GLU A 464 -17.26 -10.21 -6.58
C GLU A 464 -17.52 -11.28 -5.51
N CYS A 465 -18.76 -11.37 -5.01
CA CYS A 465 -19.10 -12.30 -3.94
C CYS A 465 -18.81 -13.76 -4.33
N SER A 466 -18.99 -14.09 -5.61
CA SER A 466 -18.69 -15.41 -6.19
C SER A 466 -17.21 -15.77 -6.18
N ALA A 467 -16.31 -14.78 -6.04
CA ALA A 467 -14.89 -15.06 -5.88
C ALA A 467 -14.63 -15.87 -4.59
N CYS A 468 -15.36 -15.56 -3.52
CA CYS A 468 -15.18 -16.17 -2.20
C CYS A 468 -16.30 -17.14 -1.79
N HIS A 469 -17.50 -17.03 -2.36
CA HIS A 469 -18.65 -17.86 -2.01
C HIS A 469 -19.10 -18.72 -3.19
N ASN A 470 -19.11 -20.04 -3.01
CA ASN A 470 -19.70 -20.99 -3.97
C ASN A 470 -21.20 -20.76 -4.17
N SER A 471 -21.89 -20.32 -3.12
CA SER A 471 -23.29 -19.93 -3.16
C SER A 471 -23.41 -18.55 -2.55
N VAL A 472 -23.59 -17.54 -3.40
CA VAL A 472 -23.70 -16.15 -2.97
C VAL A 472 -24.97 -15.97 -2.13
N PRO A 473 -24.87 -15.56 -0.85
CA PRO A 473 -26.04 -15.41 0.01
C PRO A 473 -26.98 -14.32 -0.48
N LYS A 474 -28.30 -14.60 -0.52
CA LYS A 474 -29.32 -13.57 -0.75
C LYS A 474 -29.52 -12.76 0.52
N THR A 475 -28.95 -11.57 0.57
CA THR A 475 -29.00 -10.67 1.73
C THR A 475 -29.04 -9.22 1.29
N VAL A 476 -29.67 -8.36 2.08
CA VAL A 476 -29.71 -6.91 1.83
C VAL A 476 -28.48 -6.21 2.42
N THR A 477 -27.98 -6.69 3.57
CA THR A 477 -26.92 -6.02 4.35
C THR A 477 -25.85 -6.96 4.90
N GLY A 478 -25.82 -8.22 4.46
CA GLY A 478 -24.89 -9.23 4.98
C GLY A 478 -23.49 -9.19 4.38
N GLY A 479 -23.28 -8.42 3.31
CA GLY A 479 -21.98 -8.24 2.67
C GLY A 479 -21.08 -7.20 3.35
N PRO A 480 -19.88 -6.96 2.80
CA PRO A 480 -18.98 -5.92 3.30
C PRO A 480 -19.67 -4.55 3.31
N HIS A 481 -19.44 -3.77 4.37
CA HIS A 481 -20.05 -2.45 4.57
C HIS A 481 -21.58 -2.40 4.50
N GLY A 482 -22.25 -3.54 4.68
CA GLY A 482 -23.69 -3.67 4.53
C GLY A 482 -24.17 -3.76 3.08
N MET A 483 -23.30 -4.22 2.17
CA MET A 483 -23.67 -4.46 0.77
C MET A 483 -24.55 -5.70 0.61
N HIS A 484 -25.41 -5.66 -0.40
CA HIS A 484 -26.08 -6.83 -0.97
C HIS A 484 -25.25 -7.38 -2.16
N PRO A 485 -25.53 -8.61 -2.63
CA PRO A 485 -24.96 -9.11 -3.88
C PRO A 485 -25.29 -8.21 -5.07
N VAL A 486 -24.39 -8.13 -6.06
CA VAL A 486 -24.53 -7.22 -7.22
C VAL A 486 -24.80 -7.95 -8.55
N GLY A 487 -25.18 -9.23 -8.49
CA GLY A 487 -25.40 -10.08 -9.66
C GLY A 487 -26.87 -10.20 -10.09
N GLN A 488 -27.12 -10.94 -11.17
CA GLN A 488 -28.47 -11.18 -11.73
C GLN A 488 -29.47 -11.72 -10.70
N SER A 489 -29.02 -12.61 -9.81
CA SER A 489 -29.87 -13.18 -8.75
C SER A 489 -30.37 -12.16 -7.73
N TRP A 490 -29.66 -11.04 -7.56
CA TRP A 490 -30.15 -9.89 -6.78
C TRP A 490 -31.19 -9.12 -7.57
N VAL A 491 -30.93 -8.81 -8.85
CA VAL A 491 -31.89 -8.09 -9.71
C VAL A 491 -33.25 -8.80 -9.75
N GLU A 492 -33.27 -10.13 -9.80
CA GLU A 492 -34.50 -10.93 -9.79
C GLU A 492 -35.23 -10.97 -8.43
N GLY A 493 -34.52 -10.69 -7.33
CA GLY A 493 -35.04 -10.88 -5.97
C GLY A 493 -35.16 -9.61 -5.13
N HIS A 494 -34.65 -8.47 -5.61
CA HIS A 494 -34.56 -7.24 -4.81
C HIS A 494 -35.93 -6.58 -4.57
N GLU A 495 -36.96 -6.92 -5.36
CA GLU A 495 -38.32 -6.41 -5.19
C GLU A 495 -38.83 -6.65 -3.76
N GLY A 496 -38.73 -7.89 -3.25
CA GLY A 496 -39.16 -8.20 -1.88
C GLY A 496 -38.36 -7.46 -0.81
N ALA A 497 -37.11 -7.06 -1.09
CA ALA A 497 -36.33 -6.22 -0.18
C ALA A 497 -36.82 -4.77 -0.20
N ALA A 498 -37.17 -4.25 -1.37
CA ALA A 498 -37.74 -2.92 -1.55
C ALA A 498 -39.14 -2.81 -0.92
N GLU A 499 -40.03 -3.77 -1.18
CA GLU A 499 -41.38 -3.82 -0.62
C GLU A 499 -41.40 -3.81 0.92
N ASN A 500 -40.41 -4.47 1.53
CA ASN A 500 -40.28 -4.52 2.99
C ASN A 500 -39.83 -3.17 3.57
N ASN A 501 -38.76 -2.59 3.01
CA ASN A 501 -38.23 -1.32 3.51
C ASN A 501 -37.32 -0.63 2.47
N THR A 502 -37.87 0.28 1.68
CA THR A 502 -37.08 1.06 0.71
C THR A 502 -36.06 1.99 1.39
N ALA A 503 -36.35 2.48 2.61
CA ALA A 503 -35.48 3.44 3.29
C ALA A 503 -34.07 2.88 3.58
N GLN A 504 -33.93 1.56 3.74
CA GLN A 504 -32.63 0.92 3.95
C GLN A 504 -31.69 1.07 2.74
N CYS A 505 -32.23 1.24 1.53
CA CYS A 505 -31.45 1.40 0.31
C CYS A 505 -30.81 2.79 0.21
N THR A 506 -31.39 3.81 0.86
CA THR A 506 -30.92 5.21 0.77
C THR A 506 -29.49 5.41 1.26
N VAL A 507 -29.03 4.52 2.14
CA VAL A 507 -27.68 4.53 2.71
C VAL A 507 -26.62 4.37 1.62
N CYS A 508 -26.91 3.59 0.56
CA CYS A 508 -25.97 3.32 -0.53
C CYS A 508 -26.44 3.91 -1.87
N HIS A 509 -27.74 4.02 -2.10
CA HIS A 509 -28.32 4.52 -3.35
C HIS A 509 -28.76 5.98 -3.29
N GLY A 510 -28.41 6.70 -2.21
CA GLY A 510 -28.74 8.11 -2.03
C GLY A 510 -30.14 8.34 -1.47
N GLN A 511 -30.33 9.47 -0.78
CA GLN A 511 -31.61 9.85 -0.17
C GLN A 511 -32.74 10.07 -1.21
N ASP A 512 -32.36 10.34 -2.45
CA ASP A 512 -33.26 10.52 -3.59
C ASP A 512 -33.38 9.27 -4.47
N TYR A 513 -32.74 8.15 -4.09
CA TYR A 513 -32.71 6.89 -4.83
C TYR A 513 -32.11 6.98 -6.25
N LYS A 514 -31.40 8.06 -6.57
CA LYS A 514 -30.77 8.30 -7.89
C LYS A 514 -29.34 7.76 -7.99
N GLY A 515 -28.95 6.92 -7.03
CA GLY A 515 -27.61 6.37 -6.93
C GLY A 515 -26.65 7.33 -6.23
N SER A 516 -25.61 6.77 -5.64
CA SER A 516 -24.53 7.52 -5.00
C SER A 516 -23.18 6.97 -5.43
N VAL A 517 -22.09 7.55 -4.92
CA VAL A 517 -20.74 6.98 -5.13
C VAL A 517 -20.61 5.55 -4.57
N LEU A 518 -21.50 5.14 -3.66
CA LEU A 518 -21.52 3.79 -3.08
C LEU A 518 -22.27 2.78 -3.95
N SER A 519 -23.16 3.21 -4.85
CA SER A 519 -23.88 2.33 -5.78
C SER A 519 -23.22 2.26 -7.17
N ALA A 520 -21.99 2.76 -7.30
CA ALA A 520 -21.24 2.73 -8.53
C ALA A 520 -20.83 1.28 -8.89
N ALA A 521 -21.13 0.85 -10.13
CA ALA A 521 -20.71 -0.46 -10.62
C ALA A 521 -19.18 -0.56 -10.73
N TRP A 522 -18.57 -1.64 -10.25
CA TRP A 522 -17.10 -1.80 -10.24
C TRP A 522 -16.55 -2.32 -11.58
N THR A 523 -17.40 -2.98 -12.35
CA THR A 523 -17.17 -3.45 -13.71
C THR A 523 -18.35 -3.07 -14.60
N ASP A 524 -18.21 -3.29 -15.90
CA ASP A 524 -19.37 -3.34 -16.77
C ASP A 524 -20.29 -4.48 -16.34
N ARG A 525 -21.60 -4.24 -16.37
CA ARG A 525 -22.65 -5.19 -15.98
C ARG A 525 -23.77 -5.19 -17.01
N SER A 526 -24.34 -6.37 -17.21
CA SER A 526 -25.53 -6.58 -18.03
C SER A 526 -26.51 -7.42 -17.23
N PHE A 527 -27.75 -6.96 -17.13
CA PHE A 527 -28.81 -7.65 -16.41
C PHE A 527 -30.02 -7.85 -17.30
N SER A 528 -30.64 -9.03 -17.16
CA SER A 528 -31.94 -9.32 -17.74
C SER A 528 -33.03 -8.82 -16.80
N THR A 529 -33.88 -7.92 -17.30
CA THR A 529 -35.02 -7.38 -16.56
C THR A 529 -36.31 -7.62 -17.34
N GLU A 530 -37.47 -7.41 -16.70
CA GLU A 530 -38.76 -7.50 -17.37
C GLU A 530 -38.96 -6.44 -18.47
N TRP A 531 -38.18 -5.35 -18.45
CA TRP A 531 -38.14 -4.32 -19.49
C TRP A 531 -37.02 -4.55 -20.53
N GLY A 532 -36.43 -5.74 -20.54
CA GLY A 532 -35.34 -6.13 -21.44
C GLY A 532 -33.95 -6.04 -20.81
N GLN A 533 -32.92 -6.07 -21.65
CA GLN A 533 -31.53 -6.03 -21.19
C GLN A 533 -31.13 -4.62 -20.76
N LYS A 534 -30.55 -4.51 -19.57
CA LYS A 534 -30.02 -3.26 -19.01
C LYS A 534 -28.51 -3.39 -18.87
N ASN A 535 -27.78 -2.43 -19.44
CA ASN A 535 -26.32 -2.41 -19.43
C ASN A 535 -25.84 -1.21 -18.62
N PHE A 536 -24.92 -1.46 -17.70
CA PHE A 536 -24.31 -0.45 -16.85
C PHE A 536 -22.81 -0.48 -17.06
N ALA A 537 -22.25 0.65 -17.50
CA ALA A 537 -20.81 0.79 -17.58
C ALA A 537 -20.20 0.87 -16.17
N LYS A 538 -18.94 0.46 -16.03
CA LYS A 538 -18.14 0.71 -14.83
C LYS A 538 -18.24 2.17 -14.40
N GLY A 539 -18.50 2.39 -13.12
CA GLY A 539 -18.67 3.70 -12.50
C GLY A 539 -20.09 4.27 -12.57
N HIS A 540 -21.02 3.63 -13.32
CA HIS A 540 -22.43 4.03 -13.32
C HIS A 540 -23.02 3.86 -11.92
N LYS A 541 -23.63 4.92 -11.39
CA LYS A 541 -24.27 4.92 -10.06
C LYS A 541 -25.65 4.31 -10.19
N VAL A 542 -25.77 3.02 -9.88
CA VAL A 542 -27.03 2.29 -10.04
C VAL A 542 -28.10 2.89 -9.14
N SER A 543 -29.29 3.10 -9.71
CA SER A 543 -30.42 3.81 -9.12
C SER A 543 -31.73 3.07 -9.38
N CYS A 544 -32.76 3.35 -8.56
CA CYS A 544 -34.10 2.81 -8.83
C CYS A 544 -34.64 3.29 -10.19
N TYR A 545 -34.22 4.49 -10.61
CA TYR A 545 -34.67 5.14 -11.85
C TYR A 545 -34.08 4.55 -13.13
N ASP A 546 -33.09 3.66 -13.02
CA ASP A 546 -32.53 2.99 -14.19
C ASP A 546 -33.49 1.95 -14.79
N CYS A 547 -34.38 1.40 -13.95
CA CYS A 547 -35.32 0.35 -14.32
C CYS A 547 -36.79 0.68 -13.99
N HIS A 548 -37.05 1.47 -12.96
CA HIS A 548 -38.38 1.86 -12.50
C HIS A 548 -38.54 3.39 -12.58
N ASN A 549 -39.72 3.96 -12.33
CA ASN A 549 -39.86 5.42 -12.12
C ASN A 549 -39.94 5.80 -10.62
N GLY A 550 -39.15 5.10 -9.81
CA GLY A 550 -38.82 5.46 -8.43
C GLY A 550 -38.79 4.27 -7.47
N PRO A 551 -38.65 4.52 -6.16
CA PRO A 551 -38.58 3.44 -5.15
C PRO A 551 -39.93 2.78 -4.84
N ASN A 552 -41.05 3.41 -5.20
CA ASN A 552 -42.41 2.93 -4.86
C ASN A 552 -43.10 2.16 -6.00
N GLY A 553 -42.37 1.87 -7.09
CA GLY A 553 -42.96 1.26 -8.28
C GLY A 553 -43.71 2.27 -9.17
N ASP A 554 -44.02 1.80 -10.38
CA ASP A 554 -44.32 2.51 -11.64
C ASP A 554 -43.13 3.24 -12.23
#